data_AF-A0A7S1VQF5-F1
#
_entry.id   AF-A0A7S1VQF5-F1
#
_cell.length_a   1.000
_cell.length_b   1.000
_cell.length_c   1.000
_cell.angle_alpha   90.00
_cell.angle_beta   90.00
_cell.angle_gamma   90.00
#
_symmetry.space_group_name_H-M   'P 1'
#
loop_
_entity.id
_entity.type
_entity.pdbx_description
1 polymer ?
#
loop_
_entity_poly.entity_id
_entity_poly.type
_entity_poly.pdbx_seq_one_letter_code
_entity_poly.pdbx_strand_id
1 'polypeptide(L)'
;VVERLKSISPQVFMEGSMSGELTLRIDSEGASIRVFFGQLIPRFDDCKPTPQQDDGESSSSACTLKLDTKKLLHCLQWQANMTYSVSSGLLCMVENEMLVVHVVLNPASIGFFTYYVPVHFLSNTTQ
;
A
#
# COMPACT_ATOMS: atom_id res chain seq x y z
N VAL A 1 5.77 2.04 -12.37
CA VAL A 1 5.46 0.61 -12.07
C VAL A 1 3.99 0.29 -12.31
N VAL A 2 3.06 0.91 -11.57
CA VAL A 2 1.61 0.63 -11.62
C VAL A 2 1.02 0.78 -13.04
N GLU A 3 1.48 1.74 -13.83
CA GLU A 3 1.03 1.91 -15.22
C GLU A 3 1.29 0.68 -16.10
N ARG A 4 2.44 0.01 -15.93
CA ARG A 4 2.76 -1.23 -16.65
C ARG A 4 1.92 -2.39 -16.13
N LEU A 5 1.75 -2.47 -14.81
CA LEU A 5 0.96 -3.50 -14.13
C LEU A 5 -0.52 -3.47 -14.56
N LYS A 6 -1.11 -2.28 -14.74
CA LYS A 6 -2.48 -2.08 -15.23
C LYS A 6 -2.76 -2.76 -16.57
N SER A 7 -1.78 -2.78 -17.48
CA SER A 7 -1.94 -3.38 -18.81
C SER A 7 -1.98 -4.91 -18.77
N ILE A 8 -1.57 -5.51 -17.66
CA ILE A 8 -1.41 -6.96 -17.49
C ILE A 8 -2.61 -7.55 -16.73
N SER A 9 -3.05 -6.87 -15.66
CA SER A 9 -4.21 -7.29 -14.88
C SER A 9 -5.01 -6.09 -14.35
N PRO A 10 -6.34 -6.19 -14.27
CA PRO A 10 -7.17 -5.18 -13.61
C PRO A 10 -6.95 -5.15 -12.08
N GLN A 11 -6.30 -6.18 -11.51
CA GLN A 11 -6.14 -6.32 -10.07
C GLN A 11 -4.66 -6.47 -9.69
N VAL A 12 -4.28 -5.88 -8.55
CA VAL A 12 -2.96 -6.01 -7.94
C VAL A 12 -3.10 -6.31 -6.46
N PHE A 13 -2.27 -7.22 -5.97
CA PHE A 13 -2.09 -7.48 -4.55
C PHE A 13 -0.95 -6.62 -4.02
N MET A 14 -1.18 -5.96 -2.89
CA MET A 14 -0.18 -5.16 -2.19
C MET A 14 0.03 -5.80 -0.82
N GLU A 15 1.24 -6.27 -0.56
CA GLU A 15 1.65 -6.95 0.66
C GLU A 15 2.66 -6.05 1.36
N GLY A 16 2.36 -5.58 2.56
CA GLY A 16 3.22 -4.70 3.34
C GLY A 16 3.51 -5.29 4.71
N SER A 17 4.70 -5.03 5.23
CA SER A 17 5.13 -5.54 6.53
C SER A 17 5.80 -4.47 7.37
N MET A 18 5.73 -4.65 8.69
CA MET A 18 6.46 -3.80 9.63
C MET A 18 7.99 -4.04 9.64
N SER A 19 8.50 -4.99 8.84
CA SER A 19 9.94 -5.15 8.55
C SER A 19 10.48 -4.10 7.56
N GLY A 20 9.62 -3.23 7.00
CA GLY A 20 10.03 -2.22 6.02
C GLY A 20 10.02 -2.74 4.58
N GLU A 21 9.18 -3.74 4.31
CA GLU A 21 9.04 -4.36 2.99
C GLU A 21 7.63 -4.11 2.44
N LEU A 22 7.57 -3.86 1.14
CA LEU A 22 6.32 -3.71 0.39
C LEU A 22 6.46 -4.45 -0.94
N THR A 23 5.51 -5.32 -1.24
CA THR A 23 5.47 -6.10 -2.47
C THR A 23 4.19 -5.81 -3.23
N LEU A 24 4.32 -5.54 -4.54
CA LEU A 24 3.20 -5.53 -5.48
C LEU A 24 3.23 -6.82 -6.29
N ARG A 25 2.12 -7.56 -6.28
CA ARG A 25 1.98 -8.83 -7.00
C ARG A 25 0.80 -8.81 -7.95
N ILE A 26 1.02 -9.29 -9.16
CA ILE A 26 -0.03 -9.58 -10.14
C ILE A 26 0.10 -11.02 -10.59
N ASP A 27 -1.02 -11.72 -10.61
CA ASP A 27 -1.14 -13.05 -11.18
C ASP A 27 -2.17 -13.01 -12.30
N SER A 28 -1.76 -13.46 -13.49
CA SER A 28 -2.62 -13.73 -14.64
C SER A 28 -2.36 -15.15 -15.15
N GLU A 29 -3.21 -15.62 -16.05
CA GLU A 29 -3.15 -16.99 -16.58
C GLU A 29 -1.79 -17.35 -17.22
N GLY A 30 -1.06 -16.36 -17.75
CA GLY A 30 0.22 -16.57 -18.43
C GLY A 30 1.45 -15.93 -17.77
N ALA A 31 1.28 -15.17 -16.68
CA ALA A 31 2.39 -14.50 -16.01
C ALA A 31 2.10 -14.20 -14.53
N SER A 32 3.11 -14.36 -13.69
CA SER A 32 3.14 -13.84 -12.33
C SER A 32 4.28 -12.82 -12.21
N ILE A 33 3.96 -11.63 -11.74
CA ILE A 33 4.91 -10.53 -11.57
C ILE A 33 4.90 -10.09 -10.13
N ARG A 34 6.08 -9.98 -9.53
CA ARG A 34 6.29 -9.40 -8.21
C ARG A 34 7.28 -8.24 -8.30
N VAL A 35 6.93 -7.12 -7.67
CA VAL A 35 7.81 -5.96 -7.53
C VAL A 35 8.03 -5.71 -6.05
N PHE A 36 9.29 -5.77 -5.64
CA PHE A 36 9.69 -5.63 -4.24
C PHE A 36 10.28 -4.25 -3.97
N PHE A 37 9.84 -3.62 -2.89
CA PHE A 37 10.38 -2.40 -2.33
C PHE A 37 10.84 -2.71 -0.91
N GLY A 38 12.14 -2.60 -0.65
CA GLY A 38 12.72 -2.77 0.68
C GLY A 38 13.19 -1.45 1.28
N GLN A 39 13.66 -1.50 2.53
CA GLN A 39 14.21 -0.34 3.27
C GLN A 39 13.20 0.79 3.47
N LEU A 40 11.91 0.47 3.55
CA LEU A 40 10.88 1.42 3.97
C LEU A 40 10.96 1.62 5.48
N ILE A 41 10.57 2.80 5.94
CA ILE A 41 10.59 3.15 7.37
C ILE A 41 9.20 2.82 7.96
N PRO A 42 9.05 1.74 8.74
CA PRO A 42 7.79 1.44 9.43
C PRO A 42 7.50 2.51 10.49
N ARG A 43 6.21 2.79 10.71
CA ARG A 43 5.73 3.75 11.72
C ARG A 43 4.96 3.00 12.81
N PHE A 44 5.65 2.69 13.91
CA PHE A 44 5.08 1.97 15.04
C PHE A 44 4.28 2.86 15.99
N ASP A 45 4.63 4.15 16.06
CA ASP A 45 4.10 5.10 17.05
C ASP A 45 2.58 5.33 16.94
N ASP A 46 2.01 5.11 15.74
CA ASP A 46 0.59 5.31 15.45
C ASP A 46 -0.24 4.02 15.56
N CYS A 47 0.40 2.86 15.73
CA CYS A 47 -0.28 1.57 15.85
C CYS A 47 -0.69 1.36 17.31
N LYS A 48 -1.97 1.62 17.64
CA LYS A 48 -2.51 1.23 18.94
C LYS A 48 -2.40 -0.30 19.09
N PRO A 49 -1.85 -0.82 20.20
CA PRO A 49 -1.83 -2.26 20.43
C PRO A 49 -3.28 -2.75 20.53
N THR A 50 -3.70 -3.60 19.58
CA THR A 50 -4.95 -4.34 19.70
C THR A 50 -4.79 -5.39 20.80
N PRO A 51 -5.65 -5.41 21.84
CA PRO A 51 -5.46 -6.24 23.03
C PRO A 51 -5.83 -7.73 22.83
N GLN A 52 -5.54 -8.33 21.67
CA GLN A 52 -5.92 -9.71 21.35
C GLN A 52 -4.80 -10.59 20.76
N GLN A 53 -3.53 -10.22 20.91
CA GLN A 53 -2.42 -11.13 20.64
C GLN A 53 -1.46 -11.16 21.83
N ASP A 54 -1.93 -11.79 22.92
CA ASP A 54 -1.06 -12.51 23.85
C ASP A 54 -0.72 -13.85 23.17
N ASP A 55 0.47 -13.92 22.57
CA ASP A 55 1.41 -15.01 22.76
C ASP A 55 2.69 -14.70 21.96
N GLY A 56 3.81 -14.85 22.62
CA GLY A 56 5.10 -14.32 22.19
C GLY A 56 5.59 -14.89 20.87
N GLU A 57 5.64 -14.05 19.84
CA GLU A 57 6.64 -14.06 18.79
C GLU A 57 6.57 -12.70 18.11
N SER A 58 7.73 -12.10 17.82
CA SER A 58 7.88 -10.84 17.07
C SER A 58 7.44 -11.03 15.61
N SER A 59 6.19 -11.41 15.40
CA SER A 59 5.59 -11.53 14.09
C SER A 59 5.46 -10.12 13.53
N SER A 60 6.30 -9.82 12.54
CA SER A 60 6.15 -8.65 11.70
C SER A 60 4.71 -8.64 11.18
N SER A 61 3.87 -7.74 11.70
CA SER A 61 2.48 -7.58 11.24
C SER A 61 2.52 -7.35 9.73
N ALA A 62 2.06 -8.33 8.98
CA ALA A 62 1.93 -8.28 7.54
C ALA A 62 0.46 -7.97 7.18
N CYS A 63 0.25 -7.13 6.17
CA CYS A 63 -1.07 -6.75 5.69
C CYS A 63 -1.13 -7.00 4.19
N THR A 64 -2.21 -7.62 3.72
CA THR A 64 -2.43 -7.84 2.29
C THR A 64 -3.68 -7.12 1.82
N LEU A 65 -3.56 -6.34 0.74
CA LEU A 65 -4.68 -5.65 0.11
C LEU A 65 -4.83 -6.11 -1.34
N LYS A 66 -6.08 -6.22 -1.80
CA LYS A 66 -6.40 -6.41 -3.21
C LYS A 66 -7.00 -5.13 -3.79
N LEU A 67 -6.36 -4.55 -4.79
CA LEU A 67 -6.68 -3.24 -5.34
C LEU A 67 -7.03 -3.33 -6.83
N ASP A 68 -7.93 -2.47 -7.28
CA ASP A 68 -8.13 -2.19 -8.71
C ASP A 68 -6.96 -1.34 -9.23
N THR A 69 -6.29 -1.79 -10.29
CA THR A 69 -5.08 -1.13 -10.82
C THR A 69 -5.37 0.24 -11.41
N LYS A 70 -6.57 0.50 -11.93
CA LYS A 70 -6.96 1.82 -12.45
C LYS A 70 -7.16 2.81 -11.30
N LYS A 71 -7.83 2.39 -10.22
CA LYS A 71 -8.00 3.22 -9.01
C LYS A 71 -6.66 3.55 -8.36
N LEU A 72 -5.79 2.55 -8.22
CA LEU A 72 -4.43 2.77 -7.69
C LEU A 72 -3.62 3.70 -8.59
N LEU A 73 -3.70 3.54 -9.91
CA LEU A 73 -3.02 4.44 -10.85
C LEU A 73 -3.53 5.88 -10.72
N HIS A 74 -4.84 6.08 -10.66
CA HIS A 74 -5.43 7.41 -10.45
C HIS A 74 -4.96 8.04 -9.12
N CYS A 75 -4.88 7.25 -8.05
CA CYS A 75 -4.35 7.70 -6.77
C CYS A 75 -2.89 8.20 -6.86
N LEU A 76 -2.10 7.70 -7.81
CA LEU A 76 -0.67 8.04 -7.98
C LEU A 76 -0.42 9.04 -9.13
N GLN A 77 -1.45 9.49 -9.86
CA GLN A 77 -1.30 10.39 -11.01
C GLN A 77 -0.64 11.72 -10.67
N TRP A 78 -0.75 12.16 -9.41
CA TRP A 78 -0.10 13.38 -8.94
C TRP A 78 1.42 13.36 -9.16
N GLN A 79 2.06 12.18 -9.21
CA GLN A 79 3.50 12.05 -9.45
C GLN A 79 3.95 12.54 -10.83
N ALA A 80 3.07 12.48 -11.84
CA ALA A 80 3.42 12.82 -13.21
C ALA A 80 3.36 14.34 -13.48
N ASN A 81 2.50 15.07 -12.76
CA ASN A 81 2.17 16.47 -13.06
C ASN A 81 2.37 17.40 -11.86
N MET A 82 3.24 17.05 -10.91
CA MET A 82 3.41 17.85 -9.71
C MET A 82 4.36 19.02 -9.89
N THR A 83 3.85 20.23 -9.63
CA THR A 83 4.66 21.46 -9.56
C THR A 83 5.54 21.51 -8.31
N TYR A 84 5.10 20.87 -7.23
CA TYR A 84 5.80 20.84 -5.94
C TYR A 84 6.42 19.47 -5.68
N SER A 85 7.58 19.45 -5.02
CA SER A 85 8.20 18.21 -4.58
C SER A 85 7.50 17.64 -3.35
N VAL A 86 7.64 16.33 -3.12
CA VAL A 86 7.13 15.64 -1.93
C VAL A 86 8.20 15.60 -0.87
N SER A 87 7.85 15.97 0.36
CA SER A 87 8.73 15.85 1.53
C SER A 87 8.60 14.46 2.17
N SER A 88 7.39 13.92 2.24
CA SER A 88 7.14 12.56 2.75
C SER A 88 5.86 11.96 2.17
N GLY A 89 5.87 10.64 1.98
CA GLY A 89 4.67 9.85 1.67
C GLY A 89 4.51 8.72 2.70
N LEU A 90 3.29 8.51 3.16
CA LEU A 90 2.90 7.44 4.07
C LEU A 90 1.85 6.56 3.40
N LEU A 91 2.06 5.25 3.45
CA LEU A 91 1.07 4.24 3.08
C LEU A 91 0.58 3.58 4.37
N CYS A 92 -0.72 3.71 4.64
CA CYS A 92 -1.38 2.97 5.71
C CYS A 92 -2.31 1.94 5.07
N MET A 93 -2.12 0.68 5.46
CA MET A 93 -2.83 -0.46 4.91
C MET A 93 -3.77 -1.01 5.99
N VAL A 94 -5.06 -1.06 5.68
CA VAL A 94 -6.07 -1.64 6.55
C VAL A 94 -6.75 -2.76 5.79
N GLU A 95 -6.47 -3.99 6.22
CA GLU A 95 -6.94 -5.20 5.55
C GLU A 95 -8.45 -5.19 5.40
N ASN A 96 -8.93 -5.55 4.20
CA ASN A 96 -10.36 -5.59 3.85
C ASN A 96 -11.14 -4.27 3.98
N GLU A 97 -10.50 -3.16 4.36
CA GLU A 97 -11.14 -1.85 4.47
C GLU A 97 -10.65 -0.87 3.41
N MET A 98 -9.35 -0.51 3.41
CA MET A 98 -8.80 0.50 2.50
C MET A 98 -7.27 0.57 2.49
N LEU A 99 -6.73 1.15 1.42
CA LEU A 99 -5.39 1.74 1.39
C LEU A 99 -5.50 3.24 1.58
N VAL A 100 -4.72 3.81 2.48
CA VAL A 100 -4.60 5.26 2.68
C VAL A 100 -3.24 5.73 2.24
N VAL A 101 -3.19 6.71 1.33
CA VAL A 101 -1.97 7.35 0.85
C VAL A 101 -1.98 8.81 1.31
N HIS A 102 -1.11 9.14 2.26
CA HIS A 102 -0.95 10.49 2.78
C HIS A 102 0.37 11.09 2.28
N VAL A 103 0.33 12.30 1.74
CA VAL A 103 1.49 12.94 1.11
C VAL A 103 1.62 14.37 1.61
N VAL A 104 2.81 14.70 2.08
CA VAL A 104 3.18 16.05 2.52
C VAL A 104 4.03 16.71 1.45
N LEU A 105 3.68 17.95 1.09
CA LEU A 105 4.37 18.71 0.05
C LEU A 105 5.58 19.48 0.60
N ASN A 106 6.44 19.90 -0.31
CA ASN A 106 7.62 20.71 -0.02
C ASN A 106 7.56 22.05 -0.79
N PRO A 107 7.66 23.20 -0.12
CA PRO A 107 7.77 23.38 1.34
C PRO A 107 6.50 22.97 2.12
N ALA A 108 6.68 22.60 3.39
CA ALA A 108 5.60 22.13 4.26
C ALA A 108 4.45 23.14 4.43
N SER A 109 4.71 24.43 4.18
CA SER A 109 3.69 25.50 4.21
C SER A 109 2.62 25.35 3.13
N ILE A 110 2.85 24.54 2.10
CA ILE A 110 1.84 24.24 1.06
C ILE A 110 0.75 23.31 1.62
N GLY A 111 1.11 22.42 2.54
CA GLY A 111 0.21 21.47 3.18
C GLY A 111 0.38 20.03 2.69
N PHE A 112 -0.71 19.28 2.72
CA PHE A 112 -0.75 17.84 2.46
C PHE A 112 -2.05 17.45 1.76
N PHE A 113 -2.10 16.23 1.22
CA PHE A 113 -3.33 15.59 0.76
C PHE A 113 -3.36 14.12 1.16
N THR A 114 -4.56 13.56 1.22
CA THR A 114 -4.79 12.15 1.56
C THR A 114 -5.74 11.52 0.57
N TYR A 115 -5.36 10.37 0.02
CA TYR A 115 -6.23 9.54 -0.80
C TYR A 115 -6.67 8.30 -0.02
N TYR A 116 -7.95 8.00 -0.11
CA TYR A 116 -8.54 6.77 0.38
C TYR A 116 -8.88 5.89 -0.82
N VAL A 117 -8.16 4.79 -0.96
CA VAL A 117 -8.32 3.86 -2.09
C VAL A 117 -9.09 2.63 -1.60
N PRO A 118 -10.29 2.37 -2.14
CA PRO A 118 -11.08 1.22 -1.73
C PRO A 118 -10.40 -0.07 -2.18
N VAL A 119 -10.46 -1.09 -1.32
CA VAL A 119 -9.92 -2.42 -1.59
C VAL A 119 -11.06 -3.41 -1.88
N HIS A 120 -10.72 -4.50 -2.55
CA HIS A 120 -11.60 -5.66 -2.65
C HIS A 120 -11.44 -6.51 -1.38
N PHE A 121 -12.56 -7.05 -0.91
CA PHE A 121 -12.57 -8.00 0.19
C PHE A 121 -11.79 -9.27 -0.19
N LEU A 122 -10.86 -9.66 0.65
CA LEU A 122 -10.19 -10.95 0.65
C LEU A 122 -11.02 -11.88 1.53
N SER A 123 -11.80 -12.77 0.93
CA SER A 123 -12.43 -13.83 1.71
C SER A 123 -11.35 -14.76 2.23
N ASN A 124 -11.36 -15.03 3.54
CA ASN A 124 -10.59 -16.13 4.12
C ASN A 124 -11.05 -17.43 3.46
N THR A 125 -10.36 -17.83 2.40
CA THR A 125 -10.46 -19.19 1.90
C THR A 125 -9.50 -19.96 2.77
N THR A 126 -10.00 -20.48 3.89
CA THR A 126 -9.37 -21.61 4.57
C THR A 126 -9.08 -22.66 3.51
N GLN A 127 -7.80 -22.78 3.13
CA GLN A 127 -7.26 -23.93 2.42
C GLN A 127 -6.70 -24.88 3.46
#